data_AF-A0A7S3WPB9-F1
#
_entry.id   AF-A0A7S3WPB9-F1
#
_cell.length_a   1.000
_cell.length_b   1.000
_cell.length_c   1.000
_cell.angle_alpha   90.00
_cell.angle_beta   90.00
_cell.angle_gamma   90.00
#
_symmetry.space_group_name_H-M   'P 1'
#
loop_
_entity.id
_entity.type
_entity.pdbx_description
1 polymer ?
#
loop_
_entity_poly.entity_id
_entity_poly.type
_entity_poly.pdbx_seq_one_letter_code
_entity_poly.pdbx_strand_id
1 'polypeptide(L)'
;EAEHVQPEAGCGKVDVCRMEGTIDTKVVADKIIACQTPTPSEVLKYFNNQLKQRICFLDGGMGTRIQAESLEEADYRGDRFKDFNQIDANGVPVSLKGNND
;
A
#
# COMPACT_ATOMS: atom_id res chain seq x y z
N GLU A 1 -6.49 12.74 22.34
CA GLU A 1 -6.78 11.31 22.56
C GLU A 1 -7.64 10.83 21.40
N ALA A 2 -7.27 9.73 20.74
CA ALA A 2 -8.10 9.19 19.66
C ALA A 2 -9.35 8.55 20.26
N GLU A 3 -10.53 8.89 19.77
CA GLU A 3 -11.78 8.31 20.25
C GLU A 3 -11.78 6.79 20.04
N HIS A 4 -12.07 6.05 21.10
CA HIS A 4 -12.15 4.60 21.03
C HIS A 4 -13.47 4.20 20.37
N VAL A 5 -13.42 3.91 19.06
CA VAL A 5 -14.58 3.46 18.28
C VAL A 5 -14.95 2.04 18.70
N GLN A 6 -16.17 1.86 19.20
CA GLN A 6 -16.75 0.54 19.48
C GLN A 6 -17.18 -0.11 18.15
N PRO A 7 -16.74 -1.33 17.83
CA PRO A 7 -17.12 -1.99 16.59
C PRO A 7 -18.61 -2.40 16.62
N GLU A 8 -19.24 -2.39 15.45
CA GLU A 8 -20.63 -2.83 15.29
C GLU A 8 -20.76 -4.35 15.57
N ALA A 9 -21.94 -4.78 16.03
CA ALA A 9 -22.21 -6.19 16.28
C ALA A 9 -22.06 -7.01 14.98
N GLY A 10 -21.24 -8.05 14.99
CA GLY A 10 -20.93 -8.87 13.81
C GLY A 10 -19.64 -8.46 13.07
N CYS A 11 -18.93 -7.44 13.53
CA CYS A 11 -17.58 -7.12 13.08
C CYS A 11 -16.60 -8.24 13.49
N GLY A 12 -16.47 -9.27 12.65
CA GLY A 12 -15.47 -10.32 12.79
C GLY A 12 -14.22 -10.02 11.97
N LYS A 13 -13.05 -10.46 12.45
CA LYS A 13 -11.86 -10.53 11.57
C LYS A 13 -12.11 -11.59 10.51
N VAL A 14 -12.05 -11.20 9.24
CA VAL A 14 -12.08 -12.13 8.12
C VAL A 14 -10.76 -12.90 8.08
N ASP A 15 -10.82 -14.22 7.96
CA ASP A 15 -9.63 -15.04 7.74
C ASP A 15 -9.17 -14.94 6.28
N VAL A 16 -8.28 -13.97 6.04
CA VAL A 16 -7.75 -13.65 4.72
C VAL A 16 -6.96 -14.80 4.09
N CYS A 17 -6.33 -15.66 4.89
CA CYS A 17 -5.52 -16.77 4.42
C CYS A 17 -6.37 -17.92 3.86
N ARG A 18 -7.64 -17.99 4.26
CA ARG A 18 -8.59 -19.03 3.82
C ARG A 18 -9.61 -18.51 2.82
N MET A 19 -9.45 -17.29 2.31
CA MET A 19 -10.32 -16.78 1.25
C MET A 19 -10.06 -17.50 -0.07
N GLU A 20 -11.06 -18.24 -0.53
CA GLU A 20 -11.02 -18.99 -1.79
C GLU A 20 -11.88 -18.33 -2.87
N GLY A 21 -11.62 -18.70 -4.12
CA GLY A 21 -12.43 -18.28 -5.27
C GLY A 21 -11.60 -18.15 -6.54
N THR A 22 -12.29 -18.30 -7.67
CA THR A 22 -11.70 -18.05 -8.99
C THR A 22 -11.62 -16.55 -9.24
N ILE A 23 -10.52 -16.12 -9.87
CA ILE A 23 -10.29 -14.74 -10.29
C ILE A 23 -9.97 -14.73 -11.77
N ASP A 24 -10.58 -13.83 -12.53
CA ASP A 24 -10.16 -13.56 -13.91
C ASP A 24 -9.01 -12.56 -13.88
N THR A 25 -7.81 -13.05 -14.17
CA THR A 25 -6.60 -12.23 -14.18
C THR A 25 -6.65 -11.12 -15.24
N LYS A 26 -7.39 -11.29 -16.33
CA LYS A 26 -7.52 -10.26 -17.37
C LYS A 26 -8.26 -9.04 -16.82
N VAL A 27 -9.39 -9.27 -16.15
CA VAL A 27 -10.18 -8.19 -15.54
C VAL A 27 -9.38 -7.42 -14.50
N VAL A 28 -8.61 -8.13 -13.66
CA VAL A 28 -7.75 -7.48 -12.65
C VAL A 28 -6.62 -6.69 -13.33
N ALA A 29 -6.01 -7.23 -14.38
CA ALA A 29 -4.97 -6.54 -15.13
C ALA A 29 -5.50 -5.28 -15.83
N ASP A 30 -6.68 -5.35 -16.45
CA ASP A 30 -7.33 -4.21 -17.11
C ASP A 30 -7.62 -3.07 -16.13
N LYS A 31 -8.06 -3.40 -14.90
CA LYS A 31 -8.22 -2.42 -13.82
C LYS A 31 -6.90 -1.72 -13.48
N ILE A 32 -5.82 -2.49 -13.32
CA ILE A 32 -4.50 -1.94 -12.99
C ILE A 32 -3.99 -1.04 -14.12
N ILE A 33 -4.15 -1.46 -15.38
CA ILE A 33 -3.77 -0.67 -16.56
C ILE A 33 -4.55 0.65 -16.61
N ALA A 34 -5.81 0.64 -16.20
CA ALA A 34 -6.65 1.83 -16.07
C ALA A 34 -6.37 2.66 -14.80
N CYS A 35 -5.26 2.40 -14.08
CA CYS A 35 -4.89 3.04 -12.81
C CYS A 35 -5.95 2.91 -11.71
N GLN A 36 -6.77 1.84 -11.76
CA GLN A 36 -7.74 1.52 -10.72
C GLN A 36 -7.15 0.51 -9.72
N THR A 37 -7.60 0.61 -8.47
CA THR A 37 -7.14 -0.29 -7.39
C THR A 37 -8.01 -1.55 -7.34
N PRO A 38 -7.45 -2.76 -7.53
CA PRO A 38 -8.17 -4.00 -7.28
C PRO A 38 -8.63 -4.07 -5.82
N THR A 39 -9.80 -4.64 -5.58
CA THR A 39 -10.30 -4.79 -4.21
C THR A 39 -9.45 -5.78 -3.41
N PRO A 40 -9.38 -5.66 -2.07
CA PRO A 40 -8.64 -6.61 -1.25
C PRO A 40 -9.06 -8.07 -1.49
N SER A 41 -10.35 -8.31 -1.72
CA SER A 41 -10.85 -9.67 -2.00
C SER A 41 -10.34 -10.26 -3.30
N GLU A 42 -10.18 -9.44 -4.35
CA GLU A 42 -9.64 -9.88 -5.65
C GLU A 42 -8.16 -10.24 -5.52
N VAL A 43 -7.40 -9.40 -4.82
CA VAL A 43 -5.98 -9.60 -4.55
C VAL A 43 -5.74 -10.87 -3.73
N LEU A 44 -6.48 -11.06 -2.63
CA LEU A 44 -6.36 -12.23 -1.77
C LEU A 44 -6.68 -13.53 -2.50
N LYS A 45 -7.76 -13.57 -3.30
CA LYS A 45 -8.11 -14.75 -4.11
C LYS A 45 -6.99 -15.10 -5.09
N TYR A 46 -6.41 -14.11 -5.77
CA TYR A 46 -5.28 -14.34 -6.66
C TYR A 46 -4.08 -14.92 -5.91
N PHE A 47 -3.63 -14.25 -4.84
CA PHE A 47 -2.45 -14.69 -4.09
C PHE A 47 -2.62 -16.06 -3.46
N ASN A 48 -3.75 -16.33 -2.80
CA ASN A 48 -4.01 -17.63 -2.17
C ASN A 48 -4.00 -18.78 -3.19
N ASN A 49 -4.48 -18.55 -4.42
CA ASN A 49 -4.39 -19.54 -5.50
C ASN A 49 -2.94 -19.73 -6.00
N GLN A 50 -2.16 -18.66 -6.12
CA GLN A 50 -0.77 -18.75 -6.59
C GLN A 50 0.17 -19.37 -5.56
N LEU A 51 0.00 -19.05 -4.27
CA LEU A 51 0.81 -19.59 -3.17
C LEU A 51 0.68 -21.11 -3.03
N LYS A 52 -0.45 -21.70 -3.44
CA LYS A 52 -0.64 -23.16 -3.50
C LYS A 52 0.15 -23.83 -4.63
N GLN A 53 0.49 -23.08 -5.68
CA GLN A 53 1.09 -23.61 -6.91
C GLN A 53 2.60 -23.36 -7.00
N ARG A 54 3.08 -22.27 -6.39
CA ARG A 54 4.48 -21.85 -6.48
C ARG A 54 4.88 -20.95 -5.31
N ILE A 55 6.18 -20.86 -5.09
CA ILE A 55 6.77 -19.85 -4.19
C ILE A 55 6.70 -18.49 -4.91
N CYS A 56 6.09 -17.50 -4.25
CA CYS A 56 6.03 -16.13 -4.73
C CYS A 56 7.11 -15.30 -4.02
N PHE A 57 7.89 -14.54 -4.79
CA PHE A 57 8.79 -13.52 -4.23
C PHE A 57 8.08 -12.16 -4.30
N LEU A 58 8.01 -11.48 -3.16
CA LEU A 58 7.55 -10.10 -3.08
C LEU A 58 8.80 -9.21 -3.10
N ASP A 59 8.93 -8.40 -4.13
CA ASP A 59 10.01 -7.42 -4.18
C ASP A 59 9.70 -6.30 -3.17
N GLY A 60 10.44 -6.28 -2.08
CA GLY A 60 10.36 -5.23 -1.05
C GLY A 60 11.28 -4.04 -1.32
N GLY A 61 12.09 -4.08 -2.39
CA GLY A 61 13.14 -3.12 -2.69
C GLY A 61 12.68 -1.85 -3.43
N MET A 62 11.37 -1.55 -3.47
CA MET A 62 10.89 -0.39 -4.22
C MET A 62 11.48 0.93 -3.69
N GLY A 63 11.66 1.05 -2.37
CA GLY A 63 12.30 2.21 -1.75
C GLY A 63 13.75 2.42 -2.22
N THR A 64 14.52 1.34 -2.37
CA THR A 64 15.92 1.37 -2.82
C THR A 64 16.06 1.87 -4.25
N ARG A 65 15.11 1.53 -5.14
CA ARG A 65 15.08 2.05 -6.51
C ARG A 65 14.79 3.54 -6.54
N ILE A 66 13.87 4.04 -5.71
CA ILE A 66 13.55 5.48 -5.63
C ILE A 66 14.72 6.27 -5.02
N GLN A 67 15.40 5.71 -4.02
CA GLN A 67 16.59 6.32 -3.42
C GLN A 67 17.76 6.42 -4.42
N ALA A 68 17.88 5.49 -5.37
CA ALA A 68 18.90 5.52 -6.42
C ALA A 68 18.76 6.69 -7.40
N GLU A 69 17.53 7.19 -7.61
CA GLU A 69 17.25 8.32 -8.50
C GLU A 69 17.71 9.68 -7.94
N SER A 70 18.34 9.72 -6.75
CA SER A 70 18.90 10.93 -6.11
C SER A 70 17.91 12.11 -6.06
N LEU A 71 16.64 11.80 -5.84
CA LEU A 71 15.55 12.79 -5.83
C LEU A 71 15.73 13.82 -4.71
N GLU A 72 15.37 15.07 -5.00
CA GLU A 72 15.39 16.15 -4.03
C GLU A 72 14.05 16.26 -3.28
N GLU A 73 14.02 16.98 -2.16
CA GLU A 73 12.80 17.13 -1.31
C GLU A 73 11.59 17.65 -2.12
N ALA A 74 11.81 18.49 -3.14
CA ALA A 74 10.75 18.97 -4.03
C ALA A 74 10.11 17.84 -4.85
N ASP A 75 10.88 16.85 -5.26
CA ASP A 75 10.42 15.70 -6.04
C ASP A 75 9.60 14.74 -5.16
N TYR A 76 10.00 14.55 -3.89
CA TYR A 76 9.23 13.78 -2.91
C TYR A 76 7.88 14.41 -2.58
N ARG A 77 7.77 15.73 -2.68
CA ARG A 77 6.53 16.48 -2.40
C ARG A 77 5.53 16.38 -3.53
N GLY A 78 6.00 16.40 -4.78
CA GLY A 78 5.15 16.49 -5.96
C GLY A 78 4.16 17.65 -5.87
N ASP A 79 3.00 17.54 -6.52
CA ASP A 79 1.95 18.56 -6.43
C ASP A 79 1.14 18.48 -5.14
N ARG A 80 1.03 17.29 -4.56
CA ARG A 80 0.14 17.02 -3.42
C ARG A 80 0.64 17.62 -2.10
N PHE A 81 1.96 17.73 -1.92
CA PHE A 81 2.57 18.16 -0.67
C PHE A 81 3.48 19.38 -0.81
N LYS A 82 3.25 20.22 -1.83
CA LYS A 82 3.99 21.47 -2.04
C LYS A 82 3.99 22.35 -0.78
N ASP A 83 2.83 22.47 -0.14
CA ASP A 83 2.62 23.34 1.03
C ASP A 83 2.74 22.61 2.37
N PHE A 84 3.32 21.40 2.40
CA PHE A 84 3.41 20.60 3.62
C PHE A 84 4.49 21.12 4.58
N ASN A 85 4.08 21.79 5.65
CA ASN A 85 4.99 22.53 6.54
C ASN A 85 4.93 22.04 8.00
N GLN A 86 4.66 20.75 8.22
CA GLN A 86 4.61 20.22 9.59
C GLN A 86 5.99 20.24 10.26
N ILE A 87 5.98 20.39 11.57
CA ILE A 87 7.15 20.42 12.43
C ILE A 87 7.05 19.23 13.38
N ASP A 88 8.17 18.53 13.59
CA ASP A 88 8.25 17.39 14.50
C ASP A 88 8.23 17.82 15.98
N ALA A 89 8.26 16.84 16.88
CA ALA A 89 8.27 17.10 18.33
C ALA A 89 9.53 17.86 18.82
N ASN A 90 10.57 17.95 17.99
CA ASN A 90 11.84 18.63 18.29
C ASN A 90 11.93 20.04 17.67
N GLY A 91 10.88 20.50 16.97
CA GLY A 91 10.90 21.81 16.31
C GLY A 91 11.53 21.81 14.92
N VAL A 92 11.78 20.65 14.31
CA VAL A 92 12.39 20.51 12.98
C VAL A 92 11.31 20.29 11.90
N PRO A 93 11.38 20.97 10.73
CA PRO A 93 10.47 20.70 9.63
C PRO A 93 10.55 19.24 9.17
N VAL A 94 9.37 18.63 9.00
CA VAL A 94 9.26 17.23 8.56
C VAL A 94 9.63 17.14 7.07
N SER A 95 10.72 16.43 6.78
CA SER A 95 11.13 16.07 5.42
C SER A 95 10.35 14.86 4.94
N LEU A 96 9.88 14.90 3.69
CA LEU A 96 9.24 13.74 3.06
C LEU A 96 10.28 12.77 2.49
N LYS A 97 11.47 13.27 2.13
CA LYS A 97 12.63 12.46 1.80
C LYS A 97 13.12 11.73 3.06
N GLY A 98 13.18 10.39 3.01
CA GLY A 98 13.64 9.57 4.14
C GLY A 98 12.53 9.06 5.06
N ASN A 99 11.27 9.36 4.77
CA ASN A 99 10.12 8.86 5.57
C ASN A 99 9.80 7.37 5.33
N ASN A 100 10.70 6.64 4.66
CA ASN A 100 10.60 5.24 4.27
C ASN A 100 11.84 4.44 4.73
N ASP A 101 12.65 5.02 5.61
CA ASP A 101 13.84 4.41 6.24
C ASP A 101 13.45 3.62 7.50
#